data_AF-A0A0Q8QSS9-F1
#
_entry.id   AF-A0A0Q8QSS9-F1
#
_cell.length_a   1.000
_cell.length_b   1.000
_cell.length_c   1.000
_cell.angle_alpha   90.00
_cell.angle_beta   90.00
_cell.angle_gamma   90.00
#
_symmetry.space_group_name_H-M   'P 1'
#
loop_
_entity.id
_entity.type
_entity.pdbx_description
1 polymer ?
#
loop_
_entity_poly.entity_id
_entity_poly.type
_entity_poly.pdbx_seq_one_letter_code
_entity_poly.pdbx_strand_id
1 'polypeptide(L)'
;MRNLMLAAVAAASITLAGCGGKGDDKLGDQAEKAADNRADALDAAADTMTGTAKDATEAQADAVRAAGDAKEKAIDDADVNADAMSNAQKKAIIEGN
;
A
#
# COMPACT_ATOMS: atom_id res chain seq x y z
N MET A 1 4.41 -17.03 -21.27
CA MET A 1 5.10 -17.38 -20.02
C MET A 1 5.08 -16.13 -19.17
N ARG A 2 4.15 -16.04 -18.20
CA ARG A 2 3.93 -14.83 -17.41
C ARG A 2 4.67 -15.03 -16.10
N ASN A 3 5.71 -14.23 -15.90
CA ASN A 3 6.66 -14.36 -14.80
C ASN A 3 5.93 -14.24 -13.46
N LEU A 4 5.80 -15.36 -12.74
CA LEU A 4 5.44 -15.40 -11.32
C LEU A 4 6.60 -14.80 -10.53
N MET A 5 6.61 -13.48 -10.42
CA MET A 5 7.48 -12.75 -9.49
C MET A 5 6.87 -12.94 -8.10
N LEU A 6 7.40 -13.90 -7.34
CA LEU A 6 7.21 -13.96 -5.89
C LEU A 6 7.76 -12.66 -5.29
N ALA A 7 6.90 -11.74 -4.89
CA ALA A 7 7.29 -10.59 -4.09
C ALA A 7 7.60 -11.07 -2.67
N ALA A 8 8.89 -11.04 -2.33
CA ALA A 8 9.39 -11.40 -1.01
C ALA A 8 8.92 -10.37 0.03
N VAL A 9 8.21 -10.84 1.05
CA VAL A 9 7.85 -10.01 2.21
C VAL A 9 9.11 -9.73 3.02
N ALA A 10 9.75 -8.58 2.76
CA ALA A 10 10.81 -8.05 3.59
C ALA A 10 10.19 -7.47 4.87
N ALA A 11 10.37 -8.18 5.98
CA ALA A 11 10.15 -7.66 7.32
C ALA A 11 11.22 -6.60 7.61
N ALA A 12 10.96 -5.34 7.25
CA ALA A 12 11.83 -4.23 7.60
C ALA A 12 11.47 -3.72 9.01
N SER A 13 12.36 -4.06 9.94
CA SER A 13 12.43 -3.62 11.32
C SER A 13 12.40 -2.09 11.48
N ILE A 14 11.59 -1.66 12.45
CA ILE A 14 11.50 -0.31 12.99
C ILE A 14 12.85 0.10 13.56
N THR A 15 13.59 0.98 12.88
CA THR A 15 14.51 1.95 13.51
C THR A 15 15.09 2.87 12.43
N LEU A 16 14.45 4.01 12.18
CA LEU A 16 15.18 5.19 11.75
C LEU A 16 14.54 6.44 12.36
N ALA A 17 14.92 6.68 13.61
CA ALA A 17 14.92 8.00 14.21
C ALA A 17 16.18 8.71 13.70
N GLY A 18 16.07 9.45 12.60
CA GLY A 18 17.20 10.21 12.07
C GLY A 18 16.95 10.70 10.65
N CYS A 19 16.86 12.02 10.52
CA CYS A 19 16.75 12.83 9.28
C CYS A 19 15.38 12.84 8.56
N GLY A 20 14.53 13.84 8.88
CA GLY A 20 14.25 14.85 7.86
C GLY A 20 12.82 15.13 7.37
N GLY A 21 11.79 14.38 7.74
CA GLY A 21 10.38 14.63 7.32
C GLY A 21 9.42 14.69 8.50
N LYS A 22 8.23 15.28 8.35
CA LYS A 22 7.23 15.41 9.44
C LYS A 22 6.47 14.09 9.71
N GLY A 23 7.11 12.96 9.39
CA GLY A 23 6.56 11.60 9.47
C GLY A 23 5.63 11.23 8.31
N ASP A 24 5.47 12.11 7.33
CA ASP A 24 4.71 11.95 6.09
C ASP A 24 5.23 10.82 5.21
N ASP A 25 6.54 10.73 4.96
CA ASP A 25 7.14 9.59 4.22
C ASP A 25 6.68 8.25 4.80
N LYS A 26 6.79 8.11 6.13
CA LYS A 26 6.41 6.89 6.85
C LYS A 26 4.91 6.63 6.82
N LEU A 27 4.09 7.68 6.72
CA LEU A 27 2.64 7.56 6.61
C LEU A 27 2.23 7.15 5.20
N GLY A 28 2.91 7.70 4.18
CA GLY A 28 2.80 7.32 2.78
C GLY A 28 3.11 5.84 2.58
N ASP A 29 4.30 5.39 2.99
CA ASP A 29 4.74 3.99 2.91
C ASP A 29 3.72 3.04 3.55
N GLN A 30 3.16 3.41 4.71
CA GLN A 30 2.16 2.59 5.39
C GLN A 30 0.85 2.50 4.59
N ALA A 31 0.45 3.58 3.94
CA ALA A 31 -0.75 3.64 3.13
C ALA A 31 -0.60 2.82 1.84
N GLU A 32 0.53 2.94 1.14
CA GLU A 32 0.90 2.09 -0.01
C GLU A 32 0.91 0.62 0.39
N LYS A 33 1.65 0.27 1.46
CA LYS A 33 1.73 -1.10 1.96
C LYS A 33 0.37 -1.69 2.34
N ALA A 34 -0.52 -0.87 2.89
CA ALA A 34 -1.87 -1.34 3.19
C ALA A 34 -2.68 -1.62 1.92
N ALA A 35 -2.47 -0.86 0.84
CA ALA A 35 -3.06 -1.15 -0.45
C ALA A 35 -2.44 -2.40 -1.08
N ASP A 36 -1.12 -2.55 -1.05
CA ASP A 36 -0.42 -3.76 -1.52
C ASP A 36 -0.93 -5.02 -0.86
N ASN A 37 -1.05 -5.05 0.47
CA ASN A 37 -1.58 -6.23 1.16
C ASN A 37 -3.01 -6.59 0.73
N ARG A 38 -3.83 -5.59 0.34
CA ARG A 38 -5.18 -5.83 -0.19
C ARG A 38 -5.13 -6.32 -1.63
N ALA A 39 -4.24 -5.77 -2.46
CA ALA A 39 -4.01 -6.22 -3.82
C ALA A 39 -3.50 -7.67 -3.83
N ASP A 40 -2.55 -8.02 -2.98
CA ASP A 40 -2.01 -9.37 -2.84
C ASP A 40 -3.09 -10.39 -2.43
N ALA A 41 -4.04 -9.99 -1.58
CA ALA A 41 -5.19 -10.83 -1.23
C ALA A 41 -6.13 -11.06 -2.43
N LEU A 42 -6.29 -10.07 -3.31
CA LEU A 42 -7.06 -10.19 -4.55
C LEU A 42 -6.32 -11.08 -5.57
N ASP A 43 -5.01 -10.91 -5.72
CA ASP A 43 -4.17 -11.75 -6.57
C ASP A 43 -4.22 -13.22 -6.12
N ALA A 44 -4.10 -13.47 -4.81
CA ALA A 44 -4.23 -14.81 -4.24
C ALA A 44 -5.62 -15.41 -4.46
N ALA A 45 -6.68 -14.60 -4.46
CA ALA A 45 -8.02 -15.06 -4.81
C ALA A 45 -8.10 -15.40 -6.31
N ALA A 46 -7.55 -14.55 -7.17
CA ALA A 46 -7.52 -14.73 -8.62
C ALA A 46 -6.79 -16.00 -9.05
N ASP A 47 -5.78 -16.44 -8.30
CA ASP A 47 -5.06 -17.70 -8.54
C ASP A 47 -5.93 -18.95 -8.44
N THR A 48 -7.06 -18.87 -7.73
CA THR A 48 -8.04 -19.96 -7.65
C THR A 48 -9.11 -19.89 -8.74
N MET A 49 -9.08 -18.84 -9.57
CA MET A 49 -10.10 -18.53 -10.58
C MET A 49 -9.60 -18.85 -12.00
N THR A 50 -10.52 -18.85 -12.96
CA THR A 50 -10.19 -19.06 -14.39
C THR A 50 -10.98 -18.11 -15.29
N GLY A 51 -10.48 -17.93 -16.52
CA GLY A 51 -11.12 -17.10 -17.54
C GLY A 51 -11.27 -15.63 -17.13
N THR A 52 -12.33 -14.98 -17.62
CA THR A 52 -12.59 -13.56 -17.41
C THR A 52 -12.72 -13.15 -15.95
N ALA A 53 -13.14 -14.07 -15.06
CA ALA A 53 -13.23 -13.77 -13.64
C ALA A 53 -11.85 -13.61 -12.99
N LYS A 54 -10.86 -14.42 -13.42
CA LYS A 54 -9.47 -14.25 -13.02
C LYS A 54 -8.94 -12.89 -13.48
N ASP A 55 -9.09 -12.58 -14.78
CA ASP A 55 -8.59 -11.33 -15.36
C ASP A 55 -9.21 -10.09 -14.69
N ALA A 56 -10.51 -10.13 -14.37
CA ALA A 56 -11.18 -9.04 -13.67
C ALA A 56 -10.67 -8.86 -12.23
N THR A 57 -10.29 -9.95 -11.56
CA THR A 57 -9.79 -9.92 -10.18
C THR A 57 -8.34 -9.44 -10.14
N GLU A 58 -7.48 -9.89 -11.08
CA GLU A 58 -6.13 -9.33 -11.28
C GLU A 58 -6.20 -7.82 -11.59
N ALA A 59 -7.10 -7.39 -12.48
CA ALA A 59 -7.28 -5.97 -12.79
C ALA A 59 -7.76 -5.15 -11.58
N GLN A 60 -8.54 -5.75 -10.68
CA GLN A 60 -8.94 -5.12 -9.43
C GLN A 60 -7.74 -4.98 -8.47
N ALA A 61 -6.88 -5.99 -8.38
CA ALA A 61 -5.65 -5.94 -7.58
C ALA A 61 -4.74 -4.80 -8.07
N ASP A 62 -4.52 -4.70 -9.38
CA ASP A 62 -3.74 -3.64 -10.01
C ASP A 62 -4.31 -2.24 -9.70
N ALA A 63 -5.63 -2.09 -9.78
CA ALA A 63 -6.29 -0.82 -9.46
C ALA A 63 -6.13 -0.44 -7.98
N VAL A 64 -6.17 -1.42 -7.07
CA VAL A 64 -5.93 -1.18 -5.64
C VAL A 64 -4.48 -0.75 -5.40
N ARG A 65 -3.51 -1.42 -6.03
CA ARG A 65 -2.09 -1.08 -5.94
C ARG A 65 -1.82 0.33 -6.44
N ALA A 66 -2.28 0.67 -7.64
CA ALA A 66 -2.15 2.01 -8.20
C ALA A 66 -2.82 3.11 -7.34
N ALA A 67 -3.93 2.80 -6.66
CA ALA A 67 -4.55 3.73 -5.71
C ALA A 67 -3.73 3.91 -4.42
N GLY A 68 -2.97 2.89 -4.02
CA GLY A 68 -1.96 2.94 -2.95
C GLY A 68 -0.83 3.90 -3.29
N ASP A 69 -0.16 3.69 -4.41
CA ASP A 69 0.94 4.54 -4.91
C ASP A 69 0.48 6.00 -5.05
N ALA A 70 -0.70 6.22 -5.64
CA ALA A 70 -1.24 7.57 -5.79
C ALA A 70 -1.50 8.24 -4.44
N LYS A 71 -1.87 7.47 -3.42
CA LYS A 71 -2.10 7.98 -2.06
C LYS A 71 -0.78 8.29 -1.35
N GLU A 72 0.22 7.41 -1.45
CA GLU A 72 1.56 7.63 -0.89
C GLU A 72 2.17 8.90 -1.46
N LYS A 73 2.17 9.04 -2.80
CA LYS A 73 2.58 10.28 -3.47
C LYS A 73 1.77 11.50 -3.00
N ALA A 74 0.46 11.38 -2.80
CA ALA A 74 -0.36 12.50 -2.33
C ALA A 74 -0.06 12.90 -0.87
N ILE A 75 0.38 11.96 -0.03
CA ILE A 75 0.79 12.22 1.36
C ILE A 75 2.13 12.96 1.38
N ASP A 76 3.09 12.49 0.57
CA ASP A 76 4.40 13.12 0.38
C ASP A 76 4.25 14.53 -0.22
N ASP A 77 3.52 14.68 -1.33
CA ASP A 77 3.25 15.98 -1.97
C ASP A 77 2.57 16.99 -1.02
N ALA A 78 1.78 16.51 -0.06
CA ALA A 78 1.05 17.34 0.89
C ALA A 78 1.88 17.79 2.10
N ASP A 79 3.11 17.26 2.28
CA ASP A 79 4.03 17.58 3.39
C ASP A 79 3.31 17.57 4.76
N VAL A 80 2.47 16.55 4.96
CA VAL A 80 1.58 16.46 6.12
C VAL A 80 2.40 16.24 7.38
N ASN A 81 2.04 16.94 8.46
CA ASN A 81 2.67 16.67 9.75
C ASN A 81 2.07 15.43 10.40
N ALA A 82 2.46 14.26 9.93
CA ALA A 82 2.03 12.98 10.49
C ALA A 82 2.39 12.89 11.98
N ASP A 83 3.51 13.44 12.44
CA ASP A 83 3.88 13.42 13.87
C ASP A 83 2.88 14.16 14.77
N ALA A 84 2.20 15.19 14.24
CA ALA A 84 1.13 15.89 14.94
C ALA A 84 -0.24 15.18 14.86
N MET A 85 -0.36 14.10 14.08
CA MET A 85 -1.60 13.35 13.94
C MET A 85 -1.75 12.31 15.05
N SER A 86 -2.97 12.16 15.57
CA SER A 86 -3.32 11.02 16.41
C SER A 86 -3.24 9.71 15.62
N ASN A 87 -3.05 8.60 16.33
CA ASN A 87 -3.03 7.27 15.71
C ASN A 87 -4.33 6.97 14.94
N ALA A 88 -5.47 7.47 15.41
CA ALA A 88 -6.76 7.32 14.72
C ALA A 88 -6.75 8.05 13.36
N GLN A 89 -6.18 9.25 13.29
CA GLN A 89 -6.06 10.00 12.04
C GLN A 89 -5.08 9.34 11.06
N LYS A 90 -3.94 8.83 11.54
CA LYS A 90 -3.00 8.05 10.71
C LYS A 90 -3.68 6.81 10.14
N LYS A 91 -4.40 6.07 10.98
CA LYS A 91 -5.14 4.87 10.57
C LYS A 91 -6.20 5.16 9.52
N ALA A 92 -6.96 6.25 9.67
CA ALA A 92 -7.96 6.67 8.68
C ALA A 92 -7.32 6.92 7.30
N ILE A 93 -6.15 7.56 7.25
CA ILE A 93 -5.41 7.80 6.00
C ILE A 93 -4.94 6.48 5.37
N ILE A 94 -4.30 5.62 6.18
CA ILE A 94 -3.74 4.34 5.74
C ILE A 94 -4.85 3.40 5.23
N GLU A 95 -5.98 3.33 5.95
CA GLU A 95 -7.05 2.39 5.62
C GLU A 95 -8.10 2.94 4.66
N GLY A 96 -8.19 4.26 4.49
CA GLY A 96 -9.15 4.89 3.60
C GLY A 96 -10.60 4.93 4.13
N ASN A 97 -10.80 4.94 5.45
CA ASN A 97 -12.11 5.06 6.11
C ASN A 97 -12.16 6.26 7.06
#